data_AF-A0A4D7JPH5-F1
#
_entry.id   AF-A0A4D7JPH5-F1
#
_cell.length_a   1.000
_cell.length_b   1.000
_cell.length_c   1.000
_cell.angle_alpha   90.00
_cell.angle_beta   90.00
_cell.angle_gamma   90.00
#
_symmetry.space_group_name_H-M   'P 1'
#
loop_
_entity.id
_entity.type
_entity.pdbx_description
1 polymer ?
#
loop_
_entity_poly.entity_id
_entity_poly.type
_entity_poly.pdbx_seq_one_letter_code
_entity_poly.pdbx_strand_id
1 'polypeptide(L)'
;MNTSPSIQPHQKIKYFTQTNGDESEGSGGIQVVLMMIGIGALFFFFSMVDGIEDIKEYGWQLLIIFGMLFSILYRMFKKNTHSTNATIYLKEEGISIADIGLIPFKDLRLDLYYAKGSFCRYHLYDTKGQIAFYSILEDDLSKTLEAEGKIKVQDRKERSVKLKNSTIYYGFNEEATLIYDLDNGEYTFKGKDVDTKSVKPSLYAIDPKYKLEEASIPLDAIPA
;
A
#
# COMPACT_ATOMS: atom_id res chain seq x y z
N MET A 1 4.38 11.58 -42.04
CA MET A 1 3.13 11.01 -41.51
C MET A 1 3.51 10.08 -40.37
N ASN A 2 3.45 10.54 -39.12
CA ASN A 2 3.68 9.70 -37.95
C ASN A 2 2.34 9.06 -37.58
N THR A 3 2.20 7.77 -37.84
CA THR A 3 1.08 6.98 -37.34
C THR A 3 1.31 6.74 -35.85
N SER A 4 0.58 7.47 -35.01
CA SER A 4 0.49 7.17 -33.58
C SER A 4 0.04 5.71 -33.41
N PRO A 5 0.71 4.89 -32.60
CA PRO A 5 0.30 3.51 -32.40
C PRO A 5 -1.06 3.51 -31.69
N SER A 6 -2.09 3.05 -32.40
CA SER A 6 -3.41 2.78 -31.85
C SER A 6 -3.30 1.60 -30.88
N ILE A 7 -3.24 1.91 -29.58
CA ILE A 7 -3.26 0.91 -28.52
C ILE A 7 -4.63 0.23 -28.53
N GLN A 8 -4.65 -1.10 -28.49
CA GLN A 8 -5.90 -1.86 -28.57
C GLN A 8 -6.70 -1.70 -27.26
N PRO A 9 -8.03 -1.49 -27.34
CA PRO A 9 -8.88 -1.59 -26.16
C PRO A 9 -8.68 -2.97 -25.55
N HIS A 10 -8.50 -3.04 -24.23
CA HIS A 10 -8.21 -4.25 -23.44
C HIS A 10 -6.74 -4.67 -23.28
N GLN A 11 -5.80 -3.72 -23.24
CA GLN A 11 -4.44 -4.03 -22.77
C GLN A 11 -4.43 -4.34 -21.27
N LYS A 12 -3.90 -5.52 -20.92
CA LYS A 12 -3.71 -5.97 -19.54
C LYS A 12 -2.29 -5.61 -19.08
N ILE A 13 -2.19 -4.77 -18.06
CA ILE A 13 -0.90 -4.42 -17.44
C ILE A 13 -0.87 -5.04 -16.04
N LYS A 14 0.17 -5.83 -15.76
CA LYS A 14 0.39 -6.40 -14.42
C LYS A 14 1.19 -5.39 -13.61
N TYR A 15 0.67 -5.02 -12.45
CA TYR A 15 1.37 -4.14 -11.51
C TYR A 15 1.45 -4.79 -10.12
N PHE A 16 2.54 -4.55 -9.41
CA PHE A 16 2.71 -5.08 -8.04
C PHE A 16 2.06 -4.11 -7.05
N THR A 17 1.04 -4.57 -6.32
CA THR A 17 0.30 -3.75 -5.34
C THR A 17 0.39 -4.29 -3.93
N GLN A 18 0.25 -3.40 -2.95
CA GLN A 18 -0.05 -3.72 -1.57
C GLN A 18 -1.45 -3.20 -1.23
N THR A 19 -2.33 -4.09 -0.79
CA THR A 19 -3.64 -3.68 -0.28
C THR A 19 -3.51 -3.31 1.18
N ASN A 20 -4.26 -2.29 1.61
CA ASN A 20 -4.38 -1.93 3.02
C ASN A 20 -5.07 -3.08 3.78
N GLY A 21 -4.26 -3.97 4.37
CA GLY A 21 -4.68 -4.76 5.50
C GLY A 21 -4.40 -3.92 6.74
N ASP A 22 -5.39 -3.19 7.24
CA ASP A 22 -5.25 -2.48 8.51
C ASP A 22 -4.81 -3.47 9.60
N GLU A 23 -3.56 -3.32 10.05
CA GLU A 23 -3.17 -3.61 11.41
C GLU A 23 -2.38 -2.42 11.93
N SER A 24 -3.06 -1.59 12.73
CA SER A 24 -2.40 -0.66 13.63
C SER A 24 -1.34 -1.41 14.44
N GLU A 25 -0.09 -0.97 14.39
CA GLU A 25 1.05 -1.47 15.19
C GLU A 25 0.86 -1.37 16.73
N GLY A 26 -0.33 -1.04 17.23
CA GLY A 26 -0.63 -0.94 18.65
C GLY A 26 -1.10 -2.23 19.35
N SER A 27 -1.31 -3.35 18.63
CA SER A 27 -2.03 -4.51 19.20
C SER A 27 -1.19 -5.71 19.63
N GLY A 28 0.11 -5.76 19.31
CA GLY A 28 0.93 -6.96 19.54
C GLY A 28 1.06 -7.34 21.03
N GLY A 29 1.27 -6.36 21.91
CA GLY A 29 1.43 -6.62 23.35
C GLY A 29 0.16 -7.15 24.02
N ILE A 30 -1.00 -6.59 23.67
CA ILE A 30 -2.29 -6.99 24.26
C ILE A 30 -2.67 -8.41 23.82
N GLN A 31 -2.41 -8.76 22.56
CA GLN A 31 -2.70 -10.10 22.03
C GLN A 31 -1.84 -11.18 22.68
N VAL A 32 -0.54 -10.90 22.93
CA VAL A 32 0.35 -11.83 23.64
C VAL A 32 -0.12 -12.06 25.09
N VAL A 33 -0.54 -11.00 25.78
CA VAL A 33 -1.08 -11.11 27.15
C VAL A 33 -2.38 -11.92 27.17
N LEU A 34 -3.30 -11.68 26.23
CA LEU A 34 -4.54 -12.45 26.11
C LEU A 34 -4.29 -13.93 25.82
N MET A 35 -3.28 -14.26 25.00
CA MET A 35 -2.85 -15.64 24.76
C MET A 35 -2.36 -16.33 26.03
N MET A 36 -1.51 -15.65 26.82
CA MET A 36 -0.98 -16.19 28.07
C MET A 36 -2.10 -16.46 29.07
N ILE A 37 -3.09 -15.56 29.16
CA ILE A 37 -4.28 -15.74 30.00
C ILE A 37 -5.12 -16.93 29.50
N GLY A 38 -5.36 -17.03 28.19
CA GLY A 38 -6.14 -18.11 27.60
C GLY A 38 -5.50 -19.49 27.80
N ILE A 39 -4.18 -19.58 27.62
CA ILE A 39 -3.39 -20.81 27.85
C ILE A 39 -3.38 -21.16 29.34
N GLY A 40 -3.18 -20.18 30.22
CA GLY A 40 -3.20 -20.37 31.68
C GLY A 40 -4.56 -20.89 32.19
N ALA A 41 -5.66 -20.34 31.67
CA ALA A 41 -7.01 -20.81 31.99
C ALA A 41 -7.24 -22.26 31.53
N LEU A 42 -6.66 -22.64 30.39
CA LEU A 42 -6.73 -24.00 29.84
C LEU A 42 -5.99 -25.00 30.74
N PHE A 43 -4.78 -24.66 31.20
CA PHE A 43 -4.03 -25.47 32.15
C PHE A 43 -4.74 -25.61 33.49
N PHE A 44 -5.32 -24.52 34.01
CA PHE A 44 -6.10 -24.57 35.24
C PHE A 44 -7.34 -25.46 35.09
N PHE A 45 -8.08 -25.34 33.99
CA PHE A 45 -9.23 -26.18 33.71
C PHE A 45 -8.86 -27.67 33.66
N PHE A 46 -7.78 -28.03 32.95
CA PHE A 46 -7.30 -29.42 32.91
C PHE A 46 -6.76 -29.93 34.25
N SER A 47 -6.29 -29.04 35.14
CA SER A 47 -5.89 -29.44 36.50
C SER A 47 -7.07 -29.70 37.44
N MET A 48 -8.27 -29.23 37.10
CA MET A 48 -9.49 -29.40 37.90
C MET A 48 -10.36 -30.58 37.41
N VAL A 49 -10.14 -31.05 36.19
CA VAL A 49 -10.84 -32.21 35.61
C VAL A 49 -10.19 -33.49 36.14
N ASP A 50 -10.86 -34.18 37.07
CA ASP A 50 -10.38 -35.42 37.69
C ASP A 50 -10.81 -36.67 36.88
N GLY A 51 -11.84 -36.56 36.02
CA GLY A 51 -12.30 -37.67 35.20
C GLY A 51 -13.07 -37.30 33.92
N ILE A 52 -13.34 -38.32 33.08
CA ILE A 52 -14.11 -38.18 31.83
C ILE A 52 -15.57 -37.74 32.07
N GLU A 53 -16.13 -38.01 33.26
CA GLU A 53 -17.47 -37.55 33.62
C GLU A 53 -17.57 -36.02 33.72
N ASP A 54 -16.52 -35.35 34.22
CA ASP A 54 -16.45 -33.88 34.29
C ASP A 54 -16.43 -33.26 32.89
N ILE A 55 -15.81 -33.92 31.90
CA ILE A 55 -15.80 -33.44 30.51
C ILE A 55 -17.23 -33.37 29.95
N LYS A 56 -18.13 -34.25 30.41
CA LYS A 56 -19.53 -34.28 29.98
C LYS A 56 -20.34 -33.15 30.61
N GLU A 57 -20.01 -32.79 31.85
CA GLU A 57 -20.64 -31.68 32.59
C GLU A 57 -20.15 -30.32 32.08
N TYR A 58 -18.85 -30.19 31.82
CA TYR A 58 -18.22 -28.93 31.37
C TYR A 58 -18.05 -28.83 29.84
N GLY A 59 -18.60 -29.77 29.09
CA GLY A 59 -18.39 -29.88 27.64
C GLY A 59 -18.83 -28.63 26.87
N TRP A 60 -19.87 -27.93 27.34
CA TRP A 60 -20.33 -26.69 26.73
C TRP A 60 -19.36 -25.52 26.99
N GLN A 61 -18.79 -25.39 28.19
CA GLN A 61 -17.78 -24.36 28.46
C GLN A 61 -16.48 -24.61 27.67
N LEU A 62 -16.07 -25.87 27.54
CA LEU A 62 -14.94 -26.27 26.69
C LEU A 62 -15.14 -25.82 25.24
N LEU A 63 -16.32 -26.05 24.68
CA LEU A 63 -16.64 -25.66 23.31
C LEU A 63 -16.52 -24.14 23.10
N ILE A 64 -16.98 -23.33 24.05
CA ILE A 64 -16.85 -21.87 24.01
C ILE A 64 -15.38 -21.44 24.10
N ILE A 65 -14.61 -22.04 25.01
CA ILE A 65 -13.17 -21.75 25.17
C ILE A 65 -12.40 -22.09 23.90
N PHE A 66 -12.65 -23.27 23.30
CA PHE A 66 -12.04 -23.65 22.03
C PHE A 66 -12.47 -22.73 20.89
N GLY A 67 -13.74 -22.30 20.84
CA GLY A 67 -14.21 -21.34 19.84
C GLY A 67 -13.48 -19.99 19.93
N MET A 68 -13.28 -19.47 21.14
CA MET A 68 -12.52 -18.24 21.37
C MET A 68 -11.05 -18.41 20.99
N LEU A 69 -10.40 -19.49 21.44
CA LEU A 69 -9.00 -19.78 21.12
C LEU A 69 -8.81 -19.95 19.60
N PHE A 70 -9.72 -20.68 18.95
CA PHE A 70 -9.71 -20.87 17.50
C PHE A 70 -9.90 -19.56 16.75
N SER A 71 -10.76 -18.64 17.23
CA SER A 71 -10.95 -17.34 16.58
C SER A 71 -9.68 -16.46 16.64
N ILE A 72 -8.95 -16.51 17.76
CA ILE A 72 -7.68 -15.80 17.95
C ILE A 72 -6.60 -16.42 17.07
N LEU A 73 -6.47 -17.75 17.11
CA LEU A 73 -5.53 -18.48 16.26
C LEU A 73 -5.86 -18.29 14.78
N TYR A 74 -7.12 -18.31 14.38
CA TYR A 74 -7.55 -18.05 13.01
C TYR A 74 -7.18 -16.64 12.56
N ARG A 75 -7.32 -15.63 13.43
CA ARG A 75 -6.82 -14.28 13.14
C ARG A 75 -5.30 -14.23 12.98
N MET A 76 -4.54 -14.93 13.83
CA MET A 76 -3.07 -14.97 13.76
C MET A 76 -2.54 -15.78 12.57
N PHE A 77 -3.22 -16.86 12.19
CA PHE A 77 -2.87 -17.72 11.06
C PHE A 77 -3.50 -17.27 9.74
N LYS A 78 -4.44 -16.32 9.76
CA LYS A 78 -4.80 -15.53 8.59
C LYS A 78 -3.61 -14.63 8.25
N LYS A 79 -2.57 -15.28 7.71
CA LYS A 79 -1.43 -14.64 7.09
C LYS A 79 -2.00 -13.73 6.02
N ASN A 80 -1.89 -12.41 6.23
CA ASN A 80 -2.14 -11.45 5.17
C ASN A 80 -1.16 -11.81 4.05
N THR A 81 -1.65 -12.51 3.02
CA THR A 81 -0.91 -12.82 1.81
C THR A 81 -0.63 -11.50 1.13
N HIS A 82 0.50 -10.93 1.53
CA HIS A 82 1.04 -9.68 1.09
C HIS A 82 1.53 -9.85 -0.36
N SER A 83 1.26 -8.83 -1.18
CA SER A 83 1.43 -8.83 -2.64
C SER A 83 0.36 -9.63 -3.38
N THR A 84 -0.81 -9.02 -3.54
CA THR A 84 -1.73 -9.44 -4.61
C THR A 84 -1.35 -8.59 -5.82
N ASN A 85 -0.91 -9.21 -6.92
CA ASN A 85 -0.69 -8.50 -8.17
C ASN A 85 -2.00 -7.84 -8.61
N ALA A 86 -2.14 -6.51 -8.51
CA ALA A 86 -3.27 -5.84 -9.13
C ALA A 86 -3.10 -5.94 -10.64
N THR A 87 -4.11 -6.52 -11.26
CA THR A 87 -4.23 -6.44 -12.70
C THR A 87 -4.96 -5.15 -13.03
N ILE A 88 -4.29 -4.26 -13.73
CA ILE A 88 -4.86 -3.02 -14.25
C ILE A 88 -5.29 -3.30 -15.68
N TYR A 89 -6.56 -3.04 -15.98
CA TYR A 89 -7.12 -3.14 -17.32
C TYR A 89 -7.34 -1.75 -17.88
N LEU A 90 -6.69 -1.43 -18.99
CA LEU A 90 -6.94 -0.19 -19.70
C LEU A 90 -8.26 -0.32 -20.49
N LYS A 91 -9.18 0.61 -20.23
CA LYS A 91 -10.46 0.73 -20.95
C LYS A 91 -10.53 2.11 -21.63
N GLU A 92 -11.47 2.29 -22.54
CA GLU A 92 -11.57 3.51 -23.36
C GLU A 92 -11.75 4.80 -22.52
N GLU A 93 -12.46 4.67 -21.39
CA GLU A 93 -12.83 5.79 -20.51
C GLU A 93 -11.95 5.92 -19.25
N GLY A 94 -11.07 4.95 -18.97
CA GLY A 94 -10.29 4.92 -17.75
C GLY A 94 -9.57 3.60 -17.47
N ILE A 95 -9.12 3.43 -16.24
CA ILE A 95 -8.49 2.18 -15.78
C ILE A 95 -9.47 1.40 -14.92
N SER A 96 -9.51 0.08 -15.10
CA SER A 96 -10.34 -0.82 -14.30
C SER A 96 -9.44 -1.72 -13.46
N ILE A 97 -9.71 -1.76 -12.17
CA ILE A 97 -8.97 -2.57 -11.19
C ILE A 97 -9.98 -3.46 -10.47
N ALA A 98 -9.66 -4.74 -10.28
CA ALA A 98 -10.61 -5.76 -9.80
C ALA A 98 -11.35 -5.34 -8.51
N ASP A 99 -10.63 -4.80 -7.53
CA ASP A 99 -11.19 -4.47 -6.20
C ASP A 99 -11.71 -3.04 -6.06
N ILE A 100 -11.48 -2.17 -7.05
CA ILE A 100 -11.88 -0.75 -7.03
C ILE A 100 -12.95 -0.43 -8.07
N GLY A 101 -12.97 -1.14 -9.19
CA GLY A 101 -13.82 -0.83 -10.35
C GLY A 101 -13.15 0.12 -11.33
N LEU A 102 -13.98 0.86 -12.09
CA LEU A 102 -13.53 1.77 -13.14
C LEU A 102 -13.22 3.16 -12.56
N ILE A 103 -11.99 3.63 -12.78
CA ILE A 103 -11.55 5.00 -12.46
C ILE A 103 -11.40 5.76 -13.77
N PRO A 104 -12.22 6.80 -14.02
CA PRO A 104 -12.15 7.60 -15.25
C PRO A 104 -10.81 8.31 -15.41
N PHE A 105 -10.33 8.46 -16.65
CA PHE A 105 -9.06 9.18 -16.91
C PHE A 105 -9.04 10.61 -16.39
N LYS A 106 -10.19 11.31 -16.42
CA LYS A 106 -10.34 12.68 -15.88
C LYS A 106 -10.05 12.78 -14.37
N ASP A 107 -10.21 11.68 -13.64
CA ASP A 107 -9.99 11.62 -12.20
C ASP A 107 -8.55 11.18 -11.87
N LEU A 108 -7.77 10.72 -12.87
CA LEU A 108 -6.39 10.27 -12.70
C LEU A 108 -5.39 11.41 -12.87
N ARG A 109 -4.30 11.31 -12.10
CA ARG A 109 -3.15 12.22 -12.11
C ARG A 109 -1.89 11.39 -12.17
N LEU A 110 -0.98 11.73 -13.08
CA LEU A 110 0.34 11.12 -13.17
C LEU A 110 1.39 12.22 -12.99
N ASP A 111 2.10 12.17 -11.89
CA ASP A 111 3.22 13.06 -11.64
C ASP A 111 4.51 12.33 -12.01
N LEU A 112 5.23 12.85 -13.00
CA LEU A 112 6.53 12.33 -13.46
C LEU A 112 7.64 13.20 -12.87
N TYR A 113 8.64 12.57 -12.28
CA TYR A 113 9.69 13.27 -11.56
C TYR A 113 11.04 13.06 -12.21
N TYR A 114 11.77 14.16 -12.40
CA TYR A 114 13.04 14.18 -13.10
C TYR A 114 14.15 14.80 -12.26
N ALA A 115 15.29 14.13 -12.14
CA ALA A 115 16.52 14.68 -11.57
C ALA A 115 17.59 14.77 -12.66
N LYS A 116 18.23 15.94 -12.77
CA LYS A 116 19.31 16.20 -13.77
C LYS A 116 18.90 15.85 -15.21
N GLY A 117 17.62 15.96 -15.54
CA GLY A 117 17.08 15.69 -16.88
C GLY A 117 16.73 14.22 -17.17
N SER A 118 16.94 13.32 -16.21
CA SER A 118 16.56 11.90 -16.33
C SER A 118 15.35 11.59 -15.48
N PHE A 119 14.51 10.66 -15.93
CA PHE A 119 13.42 10.11 -15.13
C PHE A 119 13.96 9.52 -13.82
N CYS A 120 13.25 9.74 -12.72
CA CYS A 120 13.61 9.21 -11.41
C CYS A 120 12.48 8.42 -10.76
N ARG A 121 11.23 8.87 -10.89
CA ARG A 121 10.08 8.23 -10.28
C ARG A 121 8.78 8.76 -10.88
N TYR A 122 7.69 8.07 -10.60
CA TYR A 122 6.36 8.60 -10.82
C TYR A 122 5.43 8.32 -9.65
N HIS A 123 4.38 9.13 -9.57
CA HIS A 123 3.26 8.92 -8.66
C HIS A 123 1.95 9.02 -9.45
N LEU A 124 1.22 7.90 -9.54
CA LEU A 124 -0.09 7.80 -10.16
C LEU A 124 -1.15 7.71 -9.07
N TYR A 125 -2.12 8.63 -9.07
CA TYR A 125 -3.17 8.67 -8.06
C TYR A 125 -4.47 9.19 -8.66
N ASP A 126 -5.59 8.95 -7.98
CA ASP A 126 -6.88 9.53 -8.36
C ASP A 126 -7.32 10.64 -7.40
N THR A 127 -8.15 11.56 -7.88
CA THR A 127 -8.63 12.70 -7.09
C THR A 127 -9.54 12.31 -5.93
N LYS A 128 -10.09 11.09 -5.91
CA LYS A 128 -10.97 10.59 -4.85
C LYS A 128 -10.20 9.80 -3.79
N GLY A 129 -8.90 9.56 -3.97
CA GLY A 129 -8.08 8.81 -3.01
C GLY A 129 -8.43 7.33 -2.94
N GLN A 130 -8.86 6.73 -4.05
CA GLN A 130 -9.09 5.29 -4.15
C GLN A 130 -7.78 4.54 -4.40
N ILE A 131 -6.88 5.11 -5.20
CA ILE A 131 -5.59 4.51 -5.57
C ILE A 131 -4.40 5.45 -5.38
N ALA A 132 -3.24 4.88 -5.07
CA ALA A 132 -1.95 5.56 -5.18
C ALA A 132 -0.84 4.56 -5.56
N PHE A 133 -0.24 4.71 -6.73
CA PHE A 133 0.87 3.89 -7.19
C PHE A 133 2.13 4.74 -7.26
N TYR A 134 3.16 4.29 -6.57
CA TYR A 134 4.43 4.97 -6.45
C TYR A 134 5.54 4.06 -6.96
N SER A 135 6.35 4.57 -7.89
CA SER A 135 7.43 3.80 -8.50
C SER A 135 8.66 4.65 -8.74
N ILE A 136 9.83 4.06 -8.53
CA ILE A 136 11.14 4.63 -8.88
C ILE A 136 11.63 4.15 -10.26
N LEU A 137 10.83 3.34 -10.95
CA LEU A 137 11.14 2.85 -12.29
C LEU A 137 10.12 3.37 -13.28
N GLU A 138 10.63 3.71 -14.46
CA GLU A 138 9.79 3.97 -15.61
C GLU A 138 9.35 2.63 -16.20
N ASP A 139 8.04 2.37 -16.18
CA ASP A 139 7.46 1.08 -16.57
C ASP A 139 6.38 1.25 -17.64
N ASP A 140 5.88 0.12 -18.13
CA ASP A 140 4.85 0.10 -19.18
C ASP A 140 3.58 0.83 -18.77
N LEU A 141 3.23 0.87 -17.46
CA LEU A 141 2.04 1.57 -16.98
C LEU A 141 2.20 3.08 -17.18
N SER A 142 3.29 3.65 -16.67
CA SER A 142 3.58 5.08 -16.79
C SER A 142 3.64 5.52 -18.26
N LYS A 143 4.39 4.78 -19.10
CA LYS A 143 4.53 5.07 -20.54
C LYS A 143 3.22 4.96 -21.30
N THR A 144 2.42 3.93 -21.01
CA THR A 144 1.13 3.73 -21.68
C THR A 144 0.16 4.86 -21.33
N LEU A 145 0.10 5.24 -20.04
CA LEU A 145 -0.79 6.30 -19.60
C LEU A 145 -0.37 7.69 -20.11
N GLU A 146 0.93 7.96 -20.17
CA GLU A 146 1.46 9.18 -20.77
C GLU A 146 1.12 9.24 -22.27
N ALA A 147 1.35 8.15 -23.01
CA ALA A 147 1.07 8.06 -24.44
C ALA A 147 -0.43 8.18 -24.78
N GLU A 148 -1.32 7.73 -23.90
CA GLU A 148 -2.77 7.82 -24.09
C GLU A 148 -3.25 9.29 -24.14
N GLY A 149 -2.55 10.21 -23.45
CA GLY A 149 -2.84 11.65 -23.47
C GLY A 149 -4.19 12.05 -22.87
N LYS A 150 -4.93 11.10 -22.27
CA LYS A 150 -6.26 11.33 -21.66
C LYS A 150 -6.21 11.65 -20.17
N ILE A 151 -5.06 11.44 -19.53
CA ILE A 151 -4.86 11.75 -18.12
C ILE A 151 -4.09 13.06 -17.96
N LYS A 152 -4.23 13.70 -16.79
CA LYS A 152 -3.41 14.87 -16.47
C LYS A 152 -2.03 14.42 -16.02
N VAL A 153 -1.03 14.67 -16.86
CA VAL A 153 0.39 14.45 -16.56
C VAL A 153 1.01 15.74 -16.05
N GLN A 154 1.86 15.65 -15.02
CA GLN A 154 2.65 16.78 -14.52
C GLN A 154 4.12 16.39 -14.37
N ASP A 155 4.97 17.10 -15.10
CA ASP A 155 6.40 17.00 -14.93
C ASP A 155 6.83 17.82 -13.71
N ARG A 156 7.62 17.20 -12.85
CA ARG A 156 8.13 17.79 -11.62
C ARG A 156 9.65 17.64 -11.59
N LYS A 157 10.34 18.73 -11.24
CA LYS A 157 11.81 18.70 -11.08
C LYS A 157 12.17 18.33 -9.66
N GLU A 158 12.98 17.31 -9.52
CA GLU A 158 13.56 16.90 -8.24
C GLU A 158 14.45 17.99 -7.67
N ARG A 159 14.27 18.29 -6.39
CA ARG A 159 15.20 19.13 -5.62
C ARG A 159 15.86 18.37 -4.48
N SER A 160 15.08 17.55 -3.77
CA SER A 160 15.60 16.78 -2.64
C SER A 160 14.78 15.52 -2.40
N VAL A 161 15.45 14.52 -1.85
CA VAL A 161 14.84 13.27 -1.41
C VAL A 161 15.40 12.92 -0.05
N LYS A 162 14.53 12.57 0.88
CA LYS A 162 14.92 12.05 2.19
C LYS A 162 14.01 10.89 2.56
N LEU A 163 14.61 9.77 2.96
CA LEU A 163 13.90 8.64 3.53
C LEU A 163 14.11 8.64 5.04
N LYS A 164 13.02 8.50 5.80
CA LYS A 164 13.07 8.35 7.26
C LYS A 164 11.90 7.48 7.70
N ASN A 165 12.18 6.36 8.37
CA ASN A 165 11.19 5.45 8.93
C ASN A 165 10.08 5.11 7.91
N SER A 166 10.46 4.51 6.77
CA SER A 166 9.54 4.19 5.68
C SER A 166 8.78 5.37 5.05
N THR A 167 9.08 6.62 5.43
CA THR A 167 8.46 7.81 4.86
C THR A 167 9.44 8.54 3.93
N ILE A 168 9.01 8.76 2.69
CA ILE A 168 9.69 9.57 1.71
C ILE A 168 9.27 11.02 1.85
N TYR A 169 10.23 11.91 1.96
CA TYR A 169 10.07 13.35 1.85
C TYR A 169 10.71 13.76 0.54
N TYR A 170 9.88 14.11 -0.43
CA TYR A 170 10.30 14.43 -1.77
C TYR A 170 10.02 15.91 -2.07
N GLY A 171 11.07 16.71 -2.11
CA GLY A 171 11.00 18.13 -2.46
C GLY A 171 11.01 18.29 -3.98
N PHE A 172 9.99 18.96 -4.51
CA PHE A 172 9.86 19.22 -5.94
C PHE A 172 9.38 20.64 -6.21
N ASN A 173 9.82 21.21 -7.32
CA ASN A 173 9.65 22.64 -7.62
C ASN A 173 10.19 23.52 -6.45
N GLU A 174 10.03 24.83 -6.51
CA GLU A 174 10.72 25.73 -5.56
C GLU A 174 10.23 25.58 -4.10
N GLU A 175 8.97 25.15 -3.87
CA GLU A 175 8.37 25.14 -2.53
C GLU A 175 7.36 24.00 -2.28
N ALA A 176 7.31 22.96 -3.13
CA ALA A 176 6.38 21.85 -2.95
C ALA A 176 7.06 20.57 -2.43
N THR A 177 6.31 19.77 -1.68
CA THR A 177 6.81 18.53 -1.09
C THR A 177 5.74 17.45 -1.13
N LEU A 178 6.13 16.25 -1.54
CA LEU A 178 5.36 15.02 -1.41
C LEU A 178 5.93 14.28 -0.21
N ILE A 179 5.06 14.01 0.77
CA ILE A 179 5.36 13.11 1.88
C ILE A 179 4.62 11.82 1.56
N TYR A 180 5.31 10.69 1.45
CA TYR A 180 4.71 9.40 1.08
C TYR A 180 5.16 8.32 2.07
N ASP A 181 4.22 7.65 2.70
CA ASP A 181 4.45 6.53 3.61
C ASP A 181 4.40 5.21 2.82
N LEU A 182 5.50 4.47 2.87
CA LEU A 182 5.67 3.24 2.11
C LEU A 182 5.00 2.03 2.76
N ASP A 183 4.68 2.12 4.05
CA ASP A 183 4.10 1.00 4.77
C ASP A 183 2.58 0.95 4.58
N ASN A 184 1.92 2.09 4.35
CA ASN A 184 0.46 2.18 4.22
C ASN A 184 -0.05 2.97 2.99
N GLY A 185 0.86 3.53 2.19
CA GLY A 185 0.55 4.29 0.98
C GLY A 185 -0.05 5.68 1.22
N GLU A 186 -0.11 6.14 2.46
CA GLU A 186 -0.60 7.48 2.79
C GLU A 186 0.34 8.53 2.20
N TYR A 187 -0.24 9.57 1.59
CA TYR A 187 0.54 10.65 1.03
C TYR A 187 -0.05 12.01 1.32
N THR A 188 0.83 12.99 1.46
CA THR A 188 0.48 14.40 1.65
C THR A 188 1.26 15.25 0.66
N PHE A 189 0.55 16.10 -0.07
CA PHE A 189 1.16 17.19 -0.82
C PHE A 189 1.17 18.47 0.03
N LYS A 190 2.32 19.14 0.11
CA LYS A 190 2.50 20.46 0.74
C LYS A 190 3.04 21.44 -0.28
N GLY A 191 2.58 22.68 -0.28
CA GLY A 191 3.10 23.77 -1.12
C GLY A 191 2.32 25.06 -0.92
N LYS A 192 2.84 26.20 -1.43
CA LYS A 192 2.20 27.52 -1.29
C LYS A 192 0.77 27.60 -1.84
N ASP A 193 0.48 26.79 -2.86
CA ASP A 193 -0.81 26.77 -3.58
C ASP A 193 -1.54 25.42 -3.50
N VAL A 194 -1.15 24.55 -2.54
CA VAL A 194 -1.77 23.23 -2.36
C VAL A 194 -2.27 23.14 -0.93
N ASP A 195 -3.59 23.06 -0.78
CA ASP A 195 -4.20 22.70 0.51
C ASP A 195 -3.55 21.41 0.99
N THR A 196 -2.93 21.47 2.17
CA THR A 196 -2.27 20.31 2.75
C THR A 196 -3.33 19.27 3.07
N LYS A 197 -3.48 18.29 2.19
CA LYS A 197 -4.44 17.20 2.33
C LYS A 197 -3.68 15.88 2.40
N SER A 198 -3.76 15.21 3.55
CA SER A 198 -3.33 13.82 3.66
C SER A 198 -4.39 12.91 3.06
N VAL A 199 -3.96 11.93 2.29
CA VAL A 199 -4.81 10.97 1.60
C VAL A 199 -4.27 9.57 1.87
N LYS A 200 -5.09 8.73 2.53
CA LYS A 200 -4.83 7.29 2.67
C LYS A 200 -5.62 6.55 1.59
N PRO A 201 -4.97 6.00 0.55
CA PRO A 201 -5.65 5.34 -0.55
C PRO A 201 -6.28 4.00 -0.11
N SER A 202 -7.35 3.59 -0.77
CA SER A 202 -7.95 2.26 -0.53
C SER A 202 -7.04 1.14 -1.06
N LEU A 203 -6.34 1.39 -2.17
CA LEU A 203 -5.36 0.49 -2.77
C LEU A 203 -4.08 1.26 -3.09
N TYR A 204 -2.91 0.76 -2.72
CA TYR A 204 -1.65 1.36 -3.12
C TYR A 204 -0.69 0.35 -3.75
N ALA A 205 0.28 0.87 -4.48
CA ALA A 205 1.34 0.08 -5.09
C ALA A 205 2.65 0.76 -4.84
N ILE A 206 3.65 -0.03 -4.50
CA ILE A 206 5.03 0.44 -4.42
C ILE A 206 5.89 -0.56 -5.17
N ASP A 207 6.78 -0.05 -6.01
CA ASP A 207 7.75 -0.90 -6.71
C ASP A 207 8.59 -1.70 -5.68
N PRO A 208 8.69 -3.04 -5.80
CA PRO A 208 9.49 -3.87 -4.90
C PRO A 208 10.96 -3.44 -4.81
N LYS A 209 11.51 -2.84 -5.87
CA LYS A 209 12.89 -2.37 -5.90
C LYS A 209 13.13 -1.14 -5.03
N TYR A 210 12.08 -0.50 -4.53
CA TYR A 210 12.21 0.60 -3.59
C TYR A 210 13.03 0.18 -2.34
N LYS A 211 12.82 -1.03 -1.83
CA LYS A 211 13.57 -1.56 -0.67
C LYS A 211 15.05 -1.84 -0.96
N LEU A 212 15.45 -1.90 -2.23
CA LEU A 212 16.86 -2.09 -2.59
C LEU A 212 17.67 -0.80 -2.48
N GLU A 213 17.04 0.37 -2.60
CA GLU A 213 17.71 1.67 -2.43
C GLU A 213 17.89 2.09 -0.97
N GLU A 214 17.13 1.52 -0.02
CA GLU A 214 17.39 1.71 1.42
C GLU A 214 18.83 1.35 1.82
N ALA A 215 19.44 0.42 1.08
CA ALA A 215 20.81 -0.03 1.31
C ALA A 215 21.90 0.87 0.67
N SER A 216 21.54 1.92 -0.09
CA SER A 216 22.50 2.61 -0.97
C SER A 216 22.32 4.12 -1.15
N ILE A 217 21.65 4.83 -0.23
CA ILE A 217 21.65 6.30 -0.23
C ILE A 217 22.75 6.81 0.73
N PRO A 218 23.98 7.11 0.27
CA PRO A 218 24.95 7.83 1.08
C PRO A 218 24.43 9.25 1.36
N LEU A 219 24.48 9.64 2.62
CA LEU A 219 23.91 10.88 3.17
C LEU A 219 24.67 12.16 2.76
N ASP A 220 25.72 12.06 1.95
CA ASP A 220 26.72 13.13 1.78
C ASP A 220 26.65 13.87 0.42
N ALA A 221 25.59 13.69 -0.38
CA ALA A 221 25.53 14.25 -1.75
C ALA A 221 24.50 15.37 -1.97
N ILE A 222 24.21 16.20 -0.96
CA ILE A 222 23.44 17.45 -1.16
C ILE A 222 24.27 18.62 -0.59
N PRO A 223 24.93 19.45 -1.43
CA PRO A 223 25.49 20.71 -0.95
C PRO A 223 24.35 21.66 -0.58
N ALA A 224 24.59 22.46 0.47
CA ALA A 224 23.76 23.57 0.90
C ALA A 224 23.51 24.59 -0.23
#